data_AF-A0A257MYH4-F1
#
_entry.id   AF-A0A257MYH4-F1
#
_cell.length_a   1.000
_cell.length_b   1.000
_cell.length_c   1.000
_cell.angle_alpha   90.00
_cell.angle_beta   90.00
_cell.angle_gamma   90.00
#
_symmetry.space_group_name_H-M   'P 1'
#
loop_
_entity.id
_entity.type
_entity.pdbx_description
1 polymer ?
#
loop_
_entity_poly.entity_id
_entity_poly.type
_entity_poly.pdbx_seq_one_letter_code
_entity_poly.pdbx_strand_id
1 'polypeptide(L)' 'PYKFAPDEQIHIPFIMWLSPEFATSFNIDTDCLKQHSGEEYSHDNLFHSLLGMLDVQTGEYDAELDIFNRCRR' A
#
# COMPACT_ATOMS: atom_id res chain seq x y z
N PRO A 1 -22.83 -8.10 -5.26
CA PRO A 1 -21.74 -8.58 -6.16
C PRO A 1 -20.65 -9.33 -5.40
N TYR A 2 -19.88 -8.67 -4.52
CA TYR A 2 -18.80 -9.31 -3.74
C TYR A 2 -19.23 -10.50 -2.89
N LYS A 3 -20.36 -10.41 -2.18
CA LYS A 3 -20.90 -11.49 -1.33
C LYS A 3 -21.24 -12.80 -2.07
N PHE A 4 -21.29 -12.77 -3.40
CA PHE A 4 -21.60 -13.92 -4.25
C PHE A 4 -20.41 -14.32 -5.13
N ALA A 5 -19.33 -13.53 -5.11
CA ALA A 5 -18.13 -13.83 -5.87
C ALA A 5 -17.32 -14.87 -5.08
N PRO A 6 -16.88 -15.95 -5.73
CA PRO A 6 -15.96 -16.89 -5.10
C PRO A 6 -14.58 -16.23 -4.90
N ASP A 7 -13.78 -16.77 -3.97
CA ASP A 7 -12.51 -16.18 -3.57
C ASP A 7 -11.56 -15.98 -4.75
N GLU A 8 -11.58 -16.88 -5.74
CA GLU A 8 -10.74 -16.79 -6.93
C GLU A 8 -11.05 -15.58 -7.83
N GLN A 9 -12.18 -14.90 -7.62
CA GLN A 9 -12.55 -13.68 -8.35
C GLN A 9 -12.18 -12.39 -7.59
N ILE A 10 -11.88 -12.47 -6.30
CA ILE A 10 -11.69 -11.30 -5.44
C ILE A 10 -10.35 -11.28 -4.70
N HIS A 11 -9.72 -12.44 -4.51
CA HIS A 11 -8.41 -12.57 -3.89
C HIS A 11 -7.33 -12.63 -4.97
N ILE A 12 -6.63 -11.51 -5.16
CA ILE A 12 -5.61 -11.34 -6.20
C ILE A 12 -4.22 -11.15 -5.58
N PRO A 13 -3.14 -11.49 -6.31
CA PRO A 13 -1.80 -11.19 -5.86
C PRO A 13 -1.48 -9.70 -6.02
N PHE A 14 -0.79 -9.13 -5.04
CA PHE A 14 -0.16 -7.82 -5.11
C PHE A 14 1.30 -7.94 -4.70
N ILE A 15 2.22 -7.50 -5.57
CA ILE A 15 3.66 -7.58 -5.33
C ILE A 15 4.25 -6.21 -5.56
N MET A 16 5.12 -5.80 -4.64
CA MET A 16 5.86 -4.56 -4.74
C MET A 16 7.35 -4.83 -4.54
N TRP A 17 8.15 -4.23 -5.42
CA TRP A 17 9.60 -4.23 -5.32
C TRP A 17 10.08 -2.79 -5.20
N LEU A 18 10.93 -2.52 -4.22
CA LEU A 18 11.53 -1.21 -3.97
C LEU A 18 13.05 -1.38 -4.00
N SER A 19 13.75 -0.53 -4.78
CA SER A 19 15.20 -0.49 -4.69
C SER A 19 15.63 0.09 -3.34
N PRO A 20 16.83 -0.23 -2.83
CA PRO A 20 17.35 0.36 -1.60
C PRO A 20 17.36 1.90 -1.64
N GLU A 21 17.70 2.48 -2.78
CA GLU A 21 17.75 3.93 -2.98
C GLU A 21 16.36 4.55 -2.96
N PHE A 22 15.37 3.88 -3.55
CA PHE A 22 13.98 4.31 -3.52
C PHE A 22 13.45 4.31 -2.08
N ALA A 23 13.63 3.19 -1.37
CA ALA A 23 13.19 3.07 0.02
C ALA A 23 13.84 4.15 0.91
N THR A 24 15.11 4.45 0.68
CA THR A 24 15.81 5.53 1.39
C THR A 24 15.28 6.92 1.01
N SER A 25 15.08 7.20 -0.27
CA SER A 25 14.66 8.51 -0.75
C SER A 25 13.26 8.90 -0.28
N PHE A 26 12.39 7.91 -0.08
CA PHE A 26 11.02 8.08 0.38
C PHE A 26 10.81 7.66 1.85
N ASN A 27 11.89 7.45 2.61
CA ASN A 27 11.86 7.10 4.04
C ASN A 27 10.97 5.89 4.38
N ILE A 28 10.97 4.87 3.52
CA ILE A 28 10.17 3.66 3.67
C ILE A 28 10.96 2.59 4.44
N ASP A 29 10.41 2.15 5.56
CA ASP A 29 10.89 0.98 6.29
C ASP A 29 10.40 -0.32 5.62
N THR A 30 11.26 -0.91 4.79
CA THR A 30 10.93 -2.15 4.08
C THR A 30 10.74 -3.37 4.98
N ASP A 31 11.30 -3.39 6.19
CA ASP A 31 11.09 -4.50 7.12
C ASP A 31 9.76 -4.38 7.85
N CYS A 32 9.34 -3.15 8.17
CA CYS A 32 7.96 -2.87 8.58
C CYS A 32 6.96 -3.32 7.49
N LEU A 33 7.18 -2.96 6.22
CA LEU A 33 6.29 -3.37 5.13
C LEU A 33 6.16 -4.88 5.01
N LYS A 34 7.26 -5.63 5.14
CA LYS A 34 7.20 -7.10 5.10
C LYS A 34 6.37 -7.67 6.25
N GLN A 35 6.47 -7.09 7.45
CA GLN A 35 5.68 -7.53 8.61
C GLN A 35 4.17 -7.35 8.39
N HIS A 36 3.77 -6.29 7.70
CA HIS A 36 2.36 -5.98 7.40
C HIS A 36 1.86 -6.53 6.05
N SER A 37 2.71 -7.22 5.28
CA SER A 37 2.37 -7.70 3.91
C SER A 37 1.26 -8.74 3.87
N GLY A 38 0.98 -9.42 4.99
CA GLY A 38 -0.09 -10.42 5.11
C GLY A 38 -1.42 -9.88 5.63
N GLU A 39 -1.54 -8.57 5.86
CA GLU A 39 -2.82 -7.95 6.24
C GLU A 39 -3.79 -7.89 5.06
N GLU A 40 -5.06 -7.62 5.35
CA GLU A 40 -6.07 -7.45 4.31
C GLU A 40 -5.90 -6.08 3.62
N TYR A 41 -5.75 -6.12 2.30
CA TYR A 41 -5.73 -4.94 1.44
C TYR A 41 -6.70 -5.12 0.28
N SER A 42 -7.08 -4.00 -0.33
CA SER A 42 -7.90 -4.00 -1.54
C SER A 42 -7.36 -2.97 -2.55
N HIS A 43 -8.03 -2.85 -3.69
CA HIS A 43 -7.72 -1.79 -4.65
C HIS A 43 -7.94 -0.38 -4.08
N ASP A 44 -8.73 -0.22 -3.02
CA ASP A 44 -8.95 1.09 -2.36
C ASP A 44 -7.63 1.65 -1.82
N ASN A 45 -6.68 0.79 -1.45
CA ASN A 45 -5.38 1.21 -0.92
C ASN A 45 -4.44 1.79 -1.99
N LEU A 46 -4.59 1.38 -3.26
CA LEU A 46 -3.59 1.68 -4.29
C LEU A 46 -3.44 3.18 -4.55
N PHE A 47 -4.57 3.89 -4.65
CA PHE A 47 -4.58 5.32 -4.97
C PHE A 47 -3.86 6.14 -3.90
N HIS A 48 -4.26 5.99 -2.64
CA HIS A 48 -3.69 6.75 -1.52
C HIS A 48 -2.24 6.36 -1.24
N SER A 49 -1.89 5.07 -1.45
CA SER A 49 -0.50 4.60 -1.33
C SER A 49 0.42 5.27 -2.35
N LEU A 50 -0.03 5.45 -3.60
CA LEU A 50 0.76 6.16 -4.61
C LEU A 50 0.90 7.66 -4.29
N LEU A 51 -0.18 8.30 -3.86
CA LEU A 51 -0.15 9.72 -3.47
C LEU A 51 0.83 9.94 -2.33
N GLY A 52 0.70 9.16 -1.26
CA GLY A 52 1.59 9.23 -0.14
C GLY A 52 3.02 8.96 -0.58
N MET A 53 3.28 7.84 -1.27
CA MET A 53 4.64 7.41 -1.61
C MET A 53 5.39 8.48 -2.42
N LEU A 54 4.68 9.22 -3.26
CA LEU A 54 5.25 10.27 -4.12
C LEU A 54 5.17 11.67 -3.48
N ASP A 55 4.81 11.77 -2.19
CA ASP A 55 4.68 13.00 -1.41
C ASP A 55 3.73 14.05 -2.04
N VAL A 56 2.63 13.58 -2.63
CA VAL A 56 1.62 14.44 -3.26
C VAL A 56 0.68 15.01 -2.21
N GLN A 57 0.66 16.34 -2.10
CA GLN A 57 -0.24 17.05 -1.19
C GLN A 57 -1.58 17.35 -1.87
N THR A 58 -2.64 16.70 -1.38
CA THR A 58 -4.01 16.87 -1.88
C THR A 58 -5.02 16.56 -0.78
N GLY A 59 -6.21 17.19 -0.84
CA GLY A 59 -7.32 16.90 0.09
C GLY A 59 -7.95 15.52 -0.09
N GLU A 60 -7.67 14.84 -1.20
CA GLU A 60 -8.14 13.49 -1.51
C GLU A 60 -7.29 12.38 -0.86
N TYR A 61 -6.19 12.74 -0.18
CA TYR A 61 -5.33 11.77 0.47
C TYR A 61 -5.96 11.27 1.78
N ASP A 62 -6.05 9.95 1.94
CA ASP A 62 -6.50 9.29 3.16
C ASP A 62 -5.36 8.41 3.68
N ALA A 63 -4.84 8.76 4.85
CA ALA A 63 -3.71 8.09 5.47
C ALA A 63 -4.05 6.69 6.00
N GLU A 64 -5.34 6.37 6.19
CA GLU A 64 -5.78 5.02 6.58
C GLU A 64 -5.71 4.03 5.41
N LEU A 65 -5.77 4.54 4.18
CA LEU A 65 -5.69 3.74 2.95
C LEU A 65 -4.27 3.67 2.36
N ASP A 66 -3.32 4.46 2.86
CA ASP A 66 -1.89 4.38 2.47
C ASP A 66 -1.17 3.22 3.19
N ILE A 67 -0.77 2.20 2.42
CA ILE A 67 -0.02 1.01 2.86
C ILE A 67 1.34 1.41 3.46
N PHE A 68 1.93 2.52 3.02
CA PHE A 68 3.23 2.99 3.49
C PHE A 68 3.14 3.85 4.75
N ASN A 69 1.98 4.42 5.06
CA ASN A 69 1.84 5.45 6.11
C ASN A 69 2.36 4.97 7.48
N ARG A 70 2.10 3.71 7.85
CA ARG A 70 2.58 3.11 9.11
C ARG A 70 4.07 2.72 9.09
N CYS A 71 4.68 2.67 7.90
CA CYS A 71 6.06 2.26 7.68
C CYS A 71 6.94 3.40 7.16
N ARG A 72 6.52 4.66 7.29
CA ARG A 72 7.38 5.83 7.07
C ARG A 72 8.21 6.12 8.31
N ARG A 73 9.45 6.56 8.11
CA ARG A 73 10.36 7.05 9.16
C ARG A 73 10.56 8.56 9.09
#